data_AF-A0A817MAR8-F1
#
_entry.id   AF-A0A817MAR8-F1
#
_cell.length_a   1.000
_cell.length_b   1.000
_cell.length_c   1.000
_cell.angle_alpha   90.00
_cell.angle_beta   90.00
_cell.angle_gamma   90.00
#
_symmetry.space_group_name_H-M   'P 1'
#
loop_
_entity.id
_entity.type
_entity.pdbx_description
1 polymer ?
#
loop_
_entity_poly.entity_id
_entity_poly.type
_entity_poly.pdbx_seq_one_letter_code
_entity_poly.pdbx_strand_id
1 'polypeptide(L)'
;NFSQIETIEYTITDCCLNDKILKWPKTLKHFKIIFTNNEDCLLIQQSLTHLSQLINLEIYQKEKGISFHNGQIWEQIILSSLPLLKNFKFYFQFAYYYHQFDQIKQVIASLSTPFYVLEKN
;
A
#
# COMPACT_ATOMS: atom_id res chain seq x y z
N ASN A 1 -0.15 -5.83 25.17
CA ASN A 1 -0.95 -6.98 24.70
C ASN A 1 -1.77 -6.51 23.51
N PHE A 2 -1.32 -6.75 22.27
CA PHE A 2 -1.92 -6.20 21.04
C PHE A 2 -3.05 -7.07 20.45
N SER A 3 -3.51 -8.08 21.21
CA SER A 3 -4.38 -9.17 20.70
C SER A 3 -5.82 -8.77 20.36
N GLN A 4 -6.18 -7.48 20.44
CA GLN A 4 -7.54 -6.98 20.20
C GLN A 4 -7.58 -5.79 19.24
N ILE A 5 -6.44 -5.33 18.71
CA ILE A 5 -6.45 -4.19 17.79
C ILE A 5 -6.84 -4.68 16.40
N GLU A 6 -8.03 -4.28 15.95
CA GLU A 6 -8.57 -4.59 14.63
C GLU A 6 -8.45 -3.42 13.65
N THR A 7 -8.20 -2.20 14.14
CA THR A 7 -8.08 -1.00 13.31
C THR A 7 -6.85 -0.19 13.69
N ILE A 8 -6.06 0.21 12.69
CA ILE A 8 -4.90 1.09 12.86
C ILE A 8 -4.91 2.17 11.78
N GLU A 9 -4.67 3.41 12.19
CA GLU A 9 -4.17 4.47 11.31
C GLU A 9 -2.74 4.82 11.75
N TYR A 10 -1.79 4.70 10.83
CA TYR A 10 -0.38 4.92 11.11
C TYR A 10 0.21 5.95 10.14
N THR A 11 0.92 6.94 10.67
CA THR A 11 1.66 7.93 9.86
C THR A 11 3.15 7.71 10.04
N ILE A 12 3.85 7.51 8.93
CA ILE A 12 5.30 7.54 8.85
C ILE A 12 5.74 9.00 8.80
N THR A 13 6.47 9.44 9.83
CA THR A 13 6.93 10.84 9.98
C THR A 13 8.46 10.98 9.96
N ASP A 14 9.21 9.89 9.88
CA ASP A 14 10.64 9.87 10.15
C ASP A 14 11.45 9.65 8.87
N CYS A 15 12.34 10.57 8.54
CA CYS A 15 13.12 10.58 7.29
C CYS A 15 14.31 9.59 7.27
N CYS A 16 14.50 8.81 8.34
CA CYS A 16 15.65 7.92 8.53
C CYS A 16 15.23 6.46 8.71
N LEU A 17 14.34 5.96 7.85
CA LEU A 17 13.71 4.65 8.04
C LEU A 17 14.51 3.43 7.53
N ASN A 18 15.74 3.63 7.05
CA ASN A 18 16.54 2.56 6.41
C ASN A 18 16.73 1.30 7.27
N ASP A 19 16.51 1.36 8.60
CA ASP A 19 16.63 0.22 9.51
C ASP A 19 15.34 -0.16 10.29
N LYS A 20 14.19 0.47 10.04
CA LYS A 20 12.97 0.17 10.83
C LYS A 20 12.14 -0.95 10.20
N ILE A 21 11.98 -2.03 10.96
CA ILE A 21 11.01 -3.10 10.65
C ILE A 21 9.64 -2.68 11.18
N LEU A 22 8.72 -2.35 10.29
CA LEU A 22 7.32 -2.15 10.63
C LEU A 22 6.66 -3.49 10.93
N LYS A 23 6.01 -3.62 12.10
CA LYS A 23 5.28 -4.83 12.51
C LYS A 23 3.87 -4.48 12.94
N TRP A 24 2.91 -5.25 12.45
CA TRP A 24 1.49 -5.01 12.74
C TRP A 24 0.86 -6.18 13.49
N PRO A 25 -0.21 -5.94 14.27
CA PRO A 25 -0.98 -7.02 14.89
C PRO A 25 -1.56 -7.95 13.81
N LYS A 26 -1.45 -9.27 14.01
CA LYS A 26 -2.02 -10.27 13.09
C LYS A 26 -3.56 -10.23 13.03
N THR A 27 -4.19 -9.65 14.04
CA THR A 27 -5.64 -9.48 14.17
C THR A 27 -6.18 -8.25 13.43
N LEU A 28 -5.31 -7.51 12.75
CA LEU A 28 -5.67 -6.26 12.10
C LEU A 28 -6.62 -6.54 10.92
N LYS A 29 -7.79 -5.90 10.93
CA LYS A 29 -8.81 -6.00 9.89
C LYS A 29 -8.87 -4.74 9.03
N HIS A 30 -8.55 -3.59 9.60
CA HIS A 30 -8.60 -2.29 8.94
C HIS A 30 -7.29 -1.56 9.14
N PHE A 31 -6.63 -1.24 8.04
CA PHE A 31 -5.34 -0.59 8.11
C PHE A 31 -5.24 0.59 7.15
N LYS A 32 -4.93 1.75 7.71
CA LYS A 32 -4.60 2.95 6.96
C LYS A 32 -3.17 3.36 7.25
N ILE A 33 -2.37 3.53 6.20
CA ILE A 33 -1.00 4.03 6.31
C ILE A 33 -0.87 5.33 5.53
N ILE A 34 -0.31 6.33 6.19
CA ILE A 34 0.07 7.61 5.61
C ILE A 34 1.59 7.67 5.58
N PHE A 35 2.18 7.95 4.43
CA PHE A 35 3.63 8.02 4.25
C PHE A 35 4.05 9.20 3.37
N THR A 36 5.31 9.59 3.45
CA THR A 36 5.80 10.83 2.82
C THR A 36 6.66 10.57 1.60
N ASN A 37 7.60 9.62 1.69
CA ASN A 37 8.61 9.42 0.65
C ASN A 37 8.43 8.05 -0.05
N ASN A 38 9.17 7.81 -1.14
CA ASN A 38 9.03 6.55 -1.88
C ASN A 38 9.71 5.35 -1.19
N GLU A 39 10.68 5.59 -0.32
CA GLU A 39 11.39 4.55 0.44
C GLU A 39 10.46 3.91 1.48
N ASP A 40 9.60 4.71 2.10
CA ASP A 40 8.54 4.27 3.01
C ASP A 40 7.62 3.24 2.32
N CYS A 41 7.38 3.38 1.01
CA CYS A 41 6.53 2.47 0.25
C CYS A 41 7.09 1.04 0.25
N LEU A 42 8.41 0.87 0.09
CA LEU A 42 9.05 -0.44 0.14
C LEU A 42 8.93 -1.09 1.52
N LEU A 43 9.10 -0.31 2.59
CA LEU A 43 8.96 -0.78 3.97
C LEU A 43 7.51 -1.19 4.26
N ILE A 44 6.54 -0.41 3.78
CA ILE A 44 5.13 -0.75 3.87
C ILE A 44 4.88 -2.10 3.18
N GLN A 45 5.30 -2.24 1.92
CA GLN A 45 5.12 -3.46 1.14
C GLN A 45 5.65 -4.70 1.87
N GLN A 46 6.85 -4.61 2.44
CA GLN A 46 7.45 -5.69 3.23
C GLN A 46 6.66 -5.99 4.52
N SER A 47 6.13 -4.96 5.18
CA SER A 47 5.43 -5.08 6.46
C SER A 47 4.02 -5.67 6.37
N LEU A 48 3.41 -5.65 5.17
CA LEU A 48 2.08 -6.22 4.94
C LEU A 48 2.10 -7.75 4.86
N THR A 49 3.28 -8.35 4.85
CA THR A 49 3.44 -9.80 4.94
C THR A 49 2.76 -10.33 6.20
N HIS A 50 2.01 -11.42 6.07
CA HIS A 50 1.34 -12.13 7.16
C HIS A 50 0.13 -11.44 7.83
N LEU A 51 -0.49 -10.44 7.20
CA LEU A 51 -1.76 -9.84 7.67
C LEU A 51 -2.98 -10.56 7.11
N SER A 52 -3.12 -11.84 7.46
CA SER A 52 -4.15 -12.73 6.90
C SER A 52 -5.60 -12.35 7.26
N GLN A 53 -5.80 -11.49 8.27
CA GLN A 53 -7.12 -11.02 8.69
C GLN A 53 -7.49 -9.64 8.12
N LEU A 54 -6.61 -9.05 7.30
CA LEU A 54 -6.84 -7.71 6.78
C LEU A 54 -7.95 -7.71 5.73
N ILE A 55 -8.95 -6.86 5.94
CA ILE A 55 -10.14 -6.71 5.09
C ILE A 55 -10.08 -5.40 4.29
N ASN A 56 -9.64 -4.32 4.95
CA ASN A 56 -9.52 -2.99 4.35
C ASN A 56 -8.09 -2.49 4.47
N LEU A 57 -7.50 -2.09 3.35
CA LEU A 57 -6.19 -1.47 3.27
C LEU A 57 -6.29 -0.12 2.55
N GLU A 58 -5.87 0.94 3.22
CA GLU A 58 -5.76 2.27 2.64
C GLU A 58 -4.30 2.73 2.74
N ILE A 59 -3.71 3.09 1.61
CA ILE A 59 -2.34 3.56 1.52
C ILE A 59 -2.37 4.97 0.93
N TYR A 60 -1.81 5.93 1.66
CA TYR A 60 -1.86 7.34 1.33
C TYR A 60 -0.47 7.97 1.30
N GLN A 61 -0.02 8.38 0.13
CA GLN A 61 1.19 9.19 -0.03
C GLN A 61 0.85 10.68 0.13
N LYS A 62 1.41 11.28 1.18
CA LYS A 62 1.15 12.66 1.56
C LYS A 62 1.90 13.67 0.69
N GLU A 63 3.09 13.34 0.23
CA GLU A 63 3.92 14.25 -0.58
C GLU A 63 4.06 13.74 -2.02
N LYS A 64 4.43 14.64 -2.92
CA LYS A 64 4.63 14.30 -4.33
C LYS A 64 5.90 13.48 -4.48
N GLY A 65 5.75 12.24 -4.95
CA GLY A 65 6.88 11.40 -5.31
C GLY A 65 7.44 11.73 -6.69
N ILE A 66 8.73 11.47 -6.88
CA ILE A 66 9.42 11.47 -8.18
C ILE A 66 9.38 10.09 -8.85
N SER A 67 9.02 9.02 -8.11
CA SER A 67 8.90 7.68 -8.66
C SER A 67 7.43 7.29 -8.80
N PHE A 68 7.17 6.49 -9.82
CA PHE A 68 5.87 5.90 -10.03
C PHE A 68 5.74 4.55 -9.32
N HIS A 69 4.59 4.33 -8.71
CA HIS A 69 4.24 3.04 -8.13
C HIS A 69 3.88 2.05 -9.24
N ASN A 70 4.35 0.82 -9.12
CA ASN A 70 3.95 -0.28 -9.98
C ASN A 70 2.82 -1.07 -9.31
N GLY A 71 1.63 -1.04 -9.89
CA GLY A 71 0.49 -1.77 -9.34
C GLY A 71 0.65 -3.29 -9.34
N GLN A 72 1.51 -3.87 -10.18
CA GLN A 72 1.82 -5.30 -10.17
C GLN A 72 2.50 -5.75 -8.86
N ILE A 73 3.30 -4.88 -8.24
CA ILE A 73 3.94 -5.18 -6.95
C ILE A 73 2.86 -5.29 -5.87
N TRP A 74 1.91 -4.35 -5.87
CA TRP A 74 0.77 -4.38 -4.95
C TRP A 74 -0.11 -5.60 -5.16
N GLU A 75 -0.40 -5.96 -6.41
CA GLU A 75 -1.11 -7.18 -6.76
C GLU A 75 -0.43 -8.42 -6.18
N GLN A 76 0.87 -8.59 -6.39
CA GLN A 76 1.62 -9.74 -5.89
C GLN A 76 1.55 -9.83 -4.36
N ILE A 77 1.66 -8.70 -3.65
CA ILE A 77 1.54 -8.66 -2.19
C ILE A 77 0.14 -9.04 -1.75
N ILE A 78 -0.89 -8.50 -2.39
CA ILE A 78 -2.29 -8.78 -2.06
C ILE A 78 -2.59 -10.27 -2.25
N LEU A 79 -2.25 -10.82 -3.42
CA LEU A 79 -2.49 -12.22 -3.75
C LEU A 79 -1.71 -13.19 -2.85
N SER A 80 -0.47 -12.85 -2.49
CA SER A 80 0.37 -13.73 -1.68
C SER A 80 0.13 -13.64 -0.17
N SER A 81 -0.28 -12.48 0.34
CA SER A 81 -0.22 -12.18 1.78
C SER A 81 -1.53 -11.73 2.40
N LEU A 82 -2.51 -11.28 1.61
CA LEU A 82 -3.74 -10.64 2.10
C LEU A 82 -5.01 -11.38 1.59
N PRO A 83 -5.20 -12.67 1.94
CA PRO A 83 -6.25 -13.52 1.36
C PRO A 83 -7.69 -13.07 1.67
N LEU A 84 -7.91 -12.22 2.67
CA LEU A 84 -9.24 -11.73 3.05
C LEU A 84 -9.47 -10.26 2.66
N LEU A 85 -8.55 -9.66 1.90
CA LEU A 85 -8.65 -8.26 1.51
C LEU A 85 -9.81 -8.06 0.54
N LYS A 86 -10.75 -7.19 0.92
CA LYS A 86 -11.92 -6.84 0.10
C LYS A 86 -11.79 -5.44 -0.50
N ASN A 87 -11.20 -4.51 0.26
CA ASN A 87 -11.07 -3.13 -0.16
C ASN A 87 -9.61 -2.70 -0.12
N PHE A 88 -9.11 -2.21 -1.24
CA PHE A 88 -7.83 -1.53 -1.34
C PHE A 88 -8.05 -0.15 -1.91
N LYS A 89 -7.49 0.85 -1.23
CA LYS A 89 -7.42 2.21 -1.76
C LYS A 89 -5.97 2.65 -1.76
N PHE A 90 -5.50 3.07 -2.93
CA PHE A 90 -4.15 3.56 -3.11
C PHE A 90 -4.19 5.00 -3.60
N TYR A 91 -3.81 5.93 -2.73
CA TYR A 91 -3.73 7.36 -3.02
C TYR A 91 -2.28 7.75 -3.14
N PHE A 92 -1.89 8.23 -4.32
CA PHE A 92 -0.55 8.72 -4.57
C PHE A 92 -0.57 10.07 -5.26
N GLN A 93 0.45 10.87 -4.97
CA GLN A 93 0.67 12.17 -5.59
C GLN A 93 1.93 12.11 -6.43
N PHE A 94 1.86 12.65 -7.64
CA PHE A 94 3.00 12.74 -8.55
C PHE A 94 3.19 14.17 -9.04
N ALA A 95 4.42 14.54 -9.33
CA ALA A 95 4.75 15.84 -9.88
C ALA A 95 4.75 15.78 -11.41
N TYR A 96 3.73 16.36 -12.04
CA TYR A 96 3.55 16.37 -13.50
C TYR A 96 4.80 16.80 -14.28
N TYR A 97 5.56 17.78 -13.76
CA TYR A 97 6.76 18.29 -14.43
C TYR A 97 7.85 17.22 -14.67
N TYR A 98 7.92 16.18 -13.83
CA TYR A 98 8.93 15.13 -13.94
C TYR A 98 8.48 13.95 -14.80
N HIS A 99 7.25 13.96 -15.32
CA HIS A 99 6.64 12.78 -15.90
C HIS A 99 5.94 13.05 -17.21
N GLN A 100 6.23 12.20 -18.20
CA GLN A 100 5.53 12.21 -19.47
C GLN A 100 4.12 11.63 -19.30
N PHE A 101 3.18 12.11 -20.11
CA PHE A 101 1.80 11.67 -20.07
C PHE A 101 1.63 10.15 -20.23
N ASP A 102 2.45 9.51 -21.06
CA ASP A 102 2.38 8.06 -21.27
C ASP A 102 2.89 7.26 -20.05
N GLN A 103 3.81 7.82 -19.26
CA GLN A 103 4.22 7.19 -17.99
C GLN A 103 3.07 7.22 -16.99
N ILE A 104 2.31 8.32 -16.92
CA ILE A 104 1.11 8.42 -16.07
C ILE A 104 0.06 7.38 -16.50
N LYS A 105 -0.17 7.20 -17.81
CA LYS A 105 -1.08 6.16 -18.32
C LYS A 105 -0.65 4.76 -17.90
N GLN A 106 0.66 4.45 -17.99
CA GLN A 106 1.19 3.14 -17.60
C GLN A 106 0.94 2.86 -16.12
N VAL A 107 1.09 3.85 -15.25
CA VAL A 107 0.82 3.72 -13.82
C VAL A 107 -0.65 3.45 -13.56
N ILE A 108 -1.53 4.27 -14.14
CA ILE A 108 -2.98 4.08 -14.04
C ILE A 108 -3.35 2.67 -14.52
N ALA A 109 -2.84 2.25 -15.68
CA ALA A 109 -3.07 0.91 -16.21
C ALA A 109 -2.58 -0.19 -15.25
N SER A 110 -1.40 -0.02 -14.64
CA SER A 110 -0.85 -1.01 -13.69
C SER A 110 -1.68 -1.14 -12.41
N LEU A 111 -2.40 -0.09 -12.00
CA LEU A 111 -3.30 -0.10 -10.83
C LEU A 111 -4.74 -0.44 -11.19
N SER A 112 -5.09 -0.42 -12.48
CA SER A 112 -6.42 -0.73 -13.01
C SER A 112 -6.56 -2.18 -13.45
N THR A 113 -5.51 -2.99 -13.31
CA THR A 113 -5.58 -4.42 -13.61
C THR A 113 -6.61 -5.11 -12.69
N PRO A 114 -7.38 -6.08 -13.23
CA PRO A 114 -8.63 -6.54 -12.65
C PRO A 114 -8.43 -7.54 -11.51
N PHE A 115 -7.67 -7.17 -10.48
CA PHE A 115 -7.52 -8.00 -9.27
C PHE A 115 -8.85 -8.06 -8.49
N TYR A 116 -9.66 -7.00 -8.57
CA TYR A 116 -10.98 -6.89 -7.91
C TYR A 116 -12.13 -7.54 -8.70
N VAL A 117 -11.87 -8.06 -9.91
CA VAL A 117 -12.95 -8.62 -10.76
C VAL A 117 -13.11 -10.12 -10.57
N LEU A 118 -12.15 -10.80 -9.91
CA LEU A 118 -12.26 -12.22 -9.60
C LEU A 118 -13.30 -12.54 -8.49
N GLU A 119 -13.95 -11.54 -7.88
CA GLU A 119 -15.14 -11.75 -7.04
C GLU A 119 -16.45 -11.99 -7.84
N LYS A 120 -16.39 -12.14 -9.17
CA LYS A 120 -17.52 -12.66 -9.95
C LYS A 120 -17.08 -13.80 -10.87
N ASN A 121 -16.92 -14.99 -10.29
CA ASN A 121 -17.30 -16.28 -10.87
C ASN A 121 -17.38 -17.34 -9.77
#